data_AF-A0A9X8MHJ5-F1
#
_entry.id   AF-A0A9X8MHJ5-F1
#
_cell.length_a   1.000
_cell.length_b   1.000
_cell.length_c   1.000
_cell.angle_alpha   90.00
_cell.angle_beta   90.00
_cell.angle_gamma   90.00
#
_symmetry.space_group_name_H-M   'P 1'
#
loop_
_entity.id
_entity.type
_entity.pdbx_description
1 polymer ?
#
loop_
_entity_poly.entity_id
_entity_poly.type
_entity_poly.pdbx_seq_one_letter_code
_entity_poly.pdbx_strand_id
1 'polypeptide(L)'
;MYNLDPNSDIFHAELRRARVEKGMTQTELAAALGISAVMTQRYEMEREKKYSARPTPITAKKIQDFFSQTKEKSAELHPHTNEKAQESIRNSLQYFSLDDLIGEIRRRGFVVTLQSKG
;
A
#
# COMPACT_ATOMS: atom_id res chain seq x y z
N MET A 1 -4.36 -14.85 4.95
CA MET A 1 -5.52 -13.96 5.20
C MET A 1 -5.33 -13.37 6.57
N TYR A 2 -5.39 -12.04 6.73
CA TYR A 2 -5.14 -11.41 8.04
C TYR A 2 -6.38 -11.49 8.92
N ASN A 3 -6.21 -11.69 10.23
CA ASN A 3 -7.31 -11.53 11.19
C ASN A 3 -7.36 -10.08 11.68
N LEU A 4 -8.13 -9.24 10.98
CA LEU A 4 -8.30 -7.81 11.29
C LEU A 4 -9.61 -7.51 12.04
N ASP A 5 -10.11 -8.46 12.84
CA ASP A 5 -11.17 -8.21 13.82
C ASP A 5 -10.60 -7.45 15.03
N PRO A 6 -11.06 -6.22 15.35
CA PRO A 6 -10.59 -5.44 16.49
C PRO A 6 -10.72 -6.15 17.85
N ASN A 7 -11.65 -7.09 17.98
CA ASN A 7 -11.89 -7.81 19.23
C ASN A 7 -10.96 -9.01 19.42
N SER A 8 -10.28 -9.44 18.35
CA SER A 8 -9.32 -10.53 18.37
C SER A 8 -8.07 -10.16 19.17
N ASP A 9 -7.54 -11.11 19.93
CA ASP A 9 -6.32 -10.91 20.72
C ASP A 9 -5.10 -10.67 19.83
N ILE A 10 -5.09 -11.25 18.62
CA ILE A 10 -4.00 -11.13 17.63
C ILE A 10 -4.13 -9.92 16.70
N PHE A 11 -5.18 -9.10 16.84
CA PHE A 11 -5.44 -7.94 15.96
C PHE A 11 -4.23 -7.03 15.78
N HIS A 12 -3.56 -6.70 16.89
CA HIS A 12 -2.43 -5.77 16.91
C HIS A 12 -1.22 -6.28 16.11
N ALA A 13 -0.95 -7.59 16.19
CA ALA A 13 0.13 -8.24 15.47
C ALA A 13 -0.21 -8.38 13.98
N GLU A 14 -1.44 -8.76 13.67
CA GLU A 14 -1.92 -8.92 12.29
C GLU A 14 -2.00 -7.58 11.54
N LEU A 15 -2.42 -6.50 12.20
CA LEU A 15 -2.39 -5.15 11.60
C LEU A 15 -0.97 -4.71 11.28
N ARG A 16 -0.03 -4.91 12.23
CA ARG A 16 1.39 -4.59 12.02
C ARG A 16 1.96 -5.41 10.87
N ARG A 17 1.67 -6.71 10.84
CA ARG A 17 2.11 -7.62 9.78
C ARG A 17 1.61 -7.17 8.42
N ALA A 18 0.30 -6.90 8.30
CA ALA A 18 -0.30 -6.41 7.05
C ALA A 18 0.32 -5.08 6.59
N ARG A 19 0.63 -4.17 7.53
CA ARG A 19 1.30 -2.90 7.22
C ARG A 19 2.73 -3.11 6.70
N VAL A 20 3.51 -3.95 7.38
CA VAL A 20 4.91 -4.21 7.01
C VAL A 20 5.01 -4.99 5.71
N GLU A 21 4.12 -5.95 5.46
CA GLU A 21 4.02 -6.68 4.18
C GLU A 21 3.71 -5.71 3.00
N LYS A 22 3.03 -4.59 3.26
CA LYS A 22 2.84 -3.50 2.30
C LYS A 22 4.00 -2.50 2.21
N GLY A 23 5.07 -2.69 2.98
CA GLY A 23 6.21 -1.77 3.01
C GLY A 23 5.89 -0.39 3.61
N MET A 24 4.83 -0.26 4.41
CA MET A 24 4.37 1.02 4.93
C MET A 24 4.88 1.31 6.35
N THR A 25 5.18 2.57 6.63
CA THR A 25 5.34 3.11 7.99
C THR A 25 3.98 3.32 8.67
N GLN A 26 3.97 3.50 9.99
CA GLN A 26 2.73 3.78 10.74
C GLN A 26 2.07 5.08 10.29
N THR A 27 2.87 6.10 9.93
CA THR A 27 2.38 7.38 9.44
C THR A 27 1.73 7.25 8.06
N GLU A 28 2.33 6.47 7.15
CA GLU A 28 1.76 6.23 5.82
C GLU A 28 0.44 5.46 5.90
N LEU A 29 0.34 4.45 6.77
CA LEU A 29 -0.93 3.75 6.99
C LEU A 29 -1.98 4.68 7.58
N ALA A 30 -1.59 5.54 8.53
CA ALA A 30 -2.49 6.52 9.13
C ALA A 30 -3.05 7.48 8.07
N ALA A 31 -2.17 8.01 7.20
CA ALA A 31 -2.55 8.89 6.11
C ALA A 31 -3.50 8.19 5.13
N ALA A 32 -3.21 6.95 4.73
CA ALA A 32 -4.06 6.17 3.83
C ALA A 32 -5.47 5.90 4.40
N LEU A 33 -5.58 5.72 5.73
CA LEU A 33 -6.85 5.51 6.42
C LEU A 33 -7.57 6.82 6.81
N GLY A 34 -6.90 7.97 6.66
CA GLY A 34 -7.36 9.27 7.12
C GLY A 34 -7.54 9.33 8.64
N ILE A 35 -6.57 8.80 9.39
CA ILE A 35 -6.53 8.82 10.87
C ILE A 35 -5.19 9.39 11.37
N SER A 36 -5.08 9.67 12.68
CA SER A 36 -3.82 10.15 13.25
C SER A 36 -2.79 9.02 13.40
N ALA A 37 -1.51 9.33 13.18
CA ALA A 37 -0.40 8.38 13.33
C ALA A 37 -0.32 7.75 14.72
N VAL A 38 -0.65 8.52 15.76
CA VAL A 38 -0.73 8.05 17.15
C VAL A 38 -1.74 6.90 17.29
N MET A 39 -2.90 6.97 16.62
CA MET A 39 -3.91 5.91 16.71
C MET A 39 -3.43 4.63 16.05
N THR A 40 -2.75 4.71 14.90
CA THR A 40 -2.13 3.55 14.26
C THR A 40 -1.15 2.85 15.19
N GLN A 41 -0.29 3.61 15.86
CA GLN A 41 0.64 3.06 16.86
C GLN A 41 -0.12 2.34 17.99
N ARG A 42 -1.17 2.94 18.54
CA ARG A 42 -1.98 2.37 19.64
C ARG A 42 -2.74 1.10 19.22
N TYR A 43 -3.17 1.02 17.97
CA TYR A 43 -3.84 -0.18 17.43
C TYR A 43 -2.88 -1.37 17.28
N GLU A 44 -1.59 -1.11 17.02
CA GLU A 44 -0.55 -2.13 16.94
C GLU A 44 0.08 -2.49 18.30
N MET A 45 -0.48 -2.00 19.40
CA MET A 45 -0.07 -2.38 20.75
C MET A 45 -0.87 -3.57 21.27
N GLU A 46 -0.17 -4.45 21.99
CA GLU A 46 -0.74 -5.48 22.87
C GLU A 46 -1.75 -4.86 23.83
N ARG A 47 -2.80 -5.61 24.18
CA ARG A 47 -3.94 -5.08 24.92
C ARG A 47 -3.56 -4.65 26.33
N GLU A 48 -2.58 -5.30 26.98
CA GLU A 48 -2.15 -4.93 28.34
C GLU A 48 -1.37 -3.61 28.40
N LYS A 49 -0.94 -3.04 27.27
CA LYS A 49 -0.15 -1.81 27.27
C LYS A 49 -1.02 -0.60 27.60
N LYS A 50 -0.50 0.30 28.44
CA LYS A 50 -1.18 1.50 28.99
C LYS A 50 -1.94 2.37 27.98
N TYR A 51 -1.47 2.44 26.73
CA TYR A 51 -2.08 3.26 25.67
C TYR A 51 -2.65 2.43 24.51
N SER A 52 -2.82 1.12 24.71
CA SER A 52 -3.45 0.27 23.70
C SER A 52 -4.88 0.77 23.44
N ALA A 53 -5.27 0.70 22.17
CA ALA A 53 -6.62 1.08 21.77
C ALA A 53 -7.13 0.09 20.72
N ARG A 54 -8.44 0.11 20.48
CA ARG A 54 -9.08 -0.57 19.37
C ARG A 54 -9.84 0.43 18.50
N PRO A 55 -9.85 0.23 17.17
CA PRO A 55 -10.56 1.12 16.27
C PRO A 55 -12.05 1.07 16.55
N THR A 56 -12.72 2.21 16.33
CA THR A 56 -14.20 2.25 16.29
C THR A 56 -14.70 1.41 15.11
N PRO A 57 -15.98 1.00 15.08
CA PRO A 57 -16.53 0.24 13.96
C PRO A 57 -16.29 0.90 12.58
N ILE A 58 -16.36 2.23 12.52
CA ILE A 58 -16.09 3.00 11.29
C ILE A 58 -14.63 2.84 10.86
N THR A 59 -13.68 3.03 11.79
CA THR A 59 -12.24 2.88 11.48
C THR A 59 -11.87 1.43 11.20
N ALA A 60 -12.49 0.47 11.89
CA ALA A 60 -12.29 -0.96 11.65
C ALA A 60 -12.70 -1.34 10.22
N LYS A 61 -13.84 -0.83 9.76
CA LYS A 61 -14.28 -1.00 8.37
C LYS A 61 -13.27 -0.43 7.38
N LYS A 62 -12.77 0.80 7.61
CA LYS A 62 -11.73 1.41 6.75
C LYS A 62 -10.47 0.54 6.65
N ILE A 63 -10.02 -0.03 7.78
CA ILE A 63 -8.87 -0.94 7.82
C ILE A 63 -9.16 -2.19 6.99
N GLN A 64 -10.31 -2.83 7.20
CA GLN A 64 -10.71 -4.02 6.44
C GLN A 64 -10.80 -3.73 4.94
N ASP A 65 -11.46 -2.63 4.56
CA ASP A 65 -11.59 -2.21 3.15
C ASP A 65 -10.21 -1.97 2.52
N PHE A 66 -9.31 -1.27 3.22
CA PHE A 66 -7.95 -0.98 2.74
C PHE A 66 -7.11 -2.23 2.47
N PHE A 67 -7.23 -3.25 3.33
CA PHE A 67 -6.50 -4.51 3.17
C PHE A 67 -7.24 -5.55 2.31
N SER A 68 -8.56 -5.37 2.09
CA SER A 68 -9.35 -6.21 1.18
C SER A 68 -9.18 -5.78 -0.28
N GLN A 69 -9.12 -4.47 -0.54
CA GLN A 69 -8.87 -3.90 -1.88
C GLN A 69 -7.51 -4.29 -2.46
N THR A 70 -6.60 -4.85 -1.65
CA THR A 70 -5.28 -5.27 -2.11
C THR A 70 -5.28 -6.67 -2.74
N LYS A 71 -6.36 -7.46 -2.60
CA LYS A 71 -6.48 -8.74 -3.33
C LYS A 71 -6.92 -8.58 -4.78
N GLU A 72 -7.61 -7.49 -5.13
CA GLU A 72 -7.99 -7.20 -6.52
C GLU A 72 -6.96 -6.32 -7.24
N LYS A 73 -6.04 -5.68 -6.49
CA LYS A 73 -4.96 -4.84 -7.03
C LYS A 73 -3.55 -5.36 -6.74
N SER A 74 -3.36 -6.59 -6.28
CA SER A 74 -2.02 -7.20 -6.14
C SER A 74 -1.35 -7.57 -7.47
N ALA A 75 -1.83 -7.02 -8.59
CA ALA A 75 -1.10 -6.92 -9.84
C ALA A 75 -0.37 -5.56 -10.02
N GLU A 76 -0.59 -4.55 -9.16
CA GLU A 76 0.00 -3.21 -9.36
C GLU A 76 0.65 -2.67 -8.07
N LEU A 77 1.97 -2.44 -8.16
CA LEU A 77 2.85 -1.77 -7.18
C LEU A 77 2.31 -0.37 -6.79
N HIS A 78 2.62 0.25 -5.64
CA HIS A 78 3.88 0.96 -5.37
C HIS A 78 3.93 1.54 -3.93
N PRO A 79 5.13 1.77 -3.37
CA PRO A 79 5.38 2.70 -2.26
C PRO A 79 5.69 4.13 -2.76
N HIS A 80 5.31 5.14 -1.99
CA HIS A 80 5.75 6.53 -2.13
C HIS A 80 6.38 6.98 -0.81
N THR A 81 7.53 7.66 -0.82
CA THR A 81 7.57 9.11 -0.59
C THR A 81 8.83 9.76 -1.19
N ASN A 82 8.67 10.79 -2.06
CA ASN A 82 9.35 12.11 -2.07
C ASN A 82 9.07 12.84 -3.41
N GLU A 83 8.26 13.90 -3.41
CA GLU A 83 7.62 14.45 -4.62
C GLU A 83 8.59 15.05 -5.67
N LYS A 84 9.76 15.56 -5.27
CA LYS A 84 10.77 16.06 -6.25
C LYS A 84 11.63 14.96 -6.87
N ALA A 85 11.79 13.82 -6.21
CA ALA A 85 12.43 12.63 -6.78
C ALA A 85 11.45 11.83 -7.65
N GLN A 86 10.15 11.92 -7.35
CA GLN A 86 9.11 11.23 -8.10
C GLN A 86 8.92 11.76 -9.52
N GLU A 87 9.20 13.04 -9.81
CA GLU A 87 9.15 13.55 -11.19
C GLU A 87 10.25 12.94 -12.07
N SER A 88 11.48 12.80 -11.55
CA SER A 88 12.58 12.17 -12.31
C SER A 88 12.42 10.65 -12.42
N ILE A 89 11.84 10.00 -11.40
CA ILE A 89 11.50 8.57 -11.41
C ILE A 89 10.33 8.28 -12.34
N ARG A 90 9.27 9.10 -12.33
CA ARG A 90 8.12 8.98 -13.26
C ARG A 90 8.53 9.16 -14.71
N ASN A 91 9.53 10.01 -14.95
CA ASN A 91 10.07 10.24 -16.30
C ASN A 91 11.20 9.24 -16.67
N SER A 92 11.61 8.38 -15.74
CA SER A 92 12.66 7.40 -16.01
C SER A 92 12.07 6.11 -16.55
N LEU A 93 12.34 5.84 -17.82
CA LEU A 93 11.90 4.63 -18.52
C LEU A 93 12.42 3.32 -17.89
N GLN A 94 13.42 3.40 -17.01
CA GLN A 94 14.06 2.24 -16.38
C GLN A 94 13.16 1.49 -15.38
N TYR A 95 12.04 2.09 -14.96
CA TYR A 95 11.10 1.47 -14.02
C TYR A 95 9.90 0.80 -14.69
N PHE A 96 9.81 0.88 -16.02
CA PHE A 96 8.75 0.24 -16.80
C PHE A 96 9.30 -1.01 -17.48
N SER A 97 8.50 -2.07 -17.51
CA SER A 97 8.85 -3.23 -18.32
C SER A 97 8.77 -2.87 -19.81
N LEU A 98 9.47 -3.64 -20.65
CA LEU A 98 9.39 -3.48 -22.10
C LEU A 98 7.93 -3.58 -22.59
N ASP A 99 7.14 -4.48 -22.00
CA ASP A 99 5.74 -4.68 -22.35
C ASP A 99 4.87 -3.48 -21.96
N ASP A 100 5.12 -2.87 -20.79
CA ASP A 100 4.40 -1.66 -20.36
C ASP A 100 4.64 -0.50 -21.32
N LEU A 101 5.89 -0.35 -21.76
CA LEU A 101 6.29 0.69 -22.71
C LEU A 101 5.65 0.47 -24.08
N ILE A 102 5.69 -0.76 -24.60
CA ILE A 102 5.06 -1.11 -25.88
C ILE A 102 3.53 -0.91 -25.80
N GLY A 103 2.92 -1.30 -24.68
CA GLY A 103 1.49 -1.13 -24.44
C GLY A 103 1.09 0.35 -24.48
N GLU A 104 1.86 1.23 -23.84
CA GLU A 104 1.59 2.67 -23.84
C GLU A 104 1.73 3.30 -25.22
N ILE A 105 2.76 2.93 -25.98
CA ILE A 105 2.97 3.48 -27.33
C ILE A 105 1.80 3.09 -28.26
N ARG A 106 1.32 1.85 -28.15
CA ARG A 106 0.12 1.38 -28.88
C ARG A 106 -1.14 2.12 -28.45
N ARG A 107 -1.36 2.33 -27.14
CA ARG A 107 -2.51 3.09 -26.63
C ARG A 107 -2.58 4.51 -27.18
N ARG A 108 -1.43 5.13 -27.46
CA ARG A 108 -1.33 6.46 -28.07
C ARG A 108 -1.54 6.45 -29.59
N GLY A 109 -1.83 5.30 -30.19
CA GLY A 109 -2.15 5.15 -31.60
C GLY A 109 -0.93 4.93 -32.50
N PHE A 110 0.25 4.68 -31.94
CA PHE A 110 1.45 4.40 -32.72
C PHE A 110 1.63 2.89 -32.95
N VAL A 111 2.20 2.55 -34.12
CA VAL A 111 2.60 1.18 -34.46
C VAL A 111 4.08 1.00 -34.12
N VAL A 112 4.40 -0.02 -33.33
CA VAL A 112 5.77 -0.33 -32.89
C VAL A 112 6.29 -1.58 -33.57
N THR A 113 7.47 -1.49 -34.16
CA THR A 113 8.24 -2.63 -34.71
C THR A 113 9.60 -2.68 -34.02
N LEU A 114 9.91 -3.80 -33.37
CA LEU A 114 11.22 -4.02 -32.76
C LEU A 114 12.18 -4.64 -33.77
N GLN A 115 13.36 -4.05 -33.92
CA GLN A 115 14.42 -4.58 -34.79
C GLN A 115 15.62 -4.95 -33.94
N SER A 116 16.11 -6.18 -34.07
CA SER A 116 17.37 -6.59 -33.48
C SER A 116 18.50 -6.25 -34.46
N LYS A 117 19.55 -5.59 -33.99
CA LYS A 117 20.82 -5.57 -34.72
C LYS A 117 21.59 -6.81 -34.29
N GLY A 118 21.67 -7.77 -35.20
CA GLY A 118 22.68 -8.84 -35.14
C GLY A 118 24.08 -8.26 -35.34
#